data_AF-A0A257IZE5-F1
#
_entry.id   AF-A0A257IZE5-F1
#
_cell.length_a   1.000
_cell.length_b   1.000
_cell.length_c   1.000
_cell.angle_alpha   90.00
_cell.angle_beta   90.00
_cell.angle_gamma   90.00
#
_symmetry.space_group_name_H-M   'P 1'
#
loop_
_entity.id
_entity.type
_entity.pdbx_description
1 polymer ?
#
loop_
_entity_poly.entity_id
_entity_poly.type
_entity_poly.pdbx_seq_one_letter_code
_entity_poly.pdbx_strand_id
1 'polypeptide(L)'
;MDYFKDLADLLKIEKLEDQAQYKKLTESASIGERRANGLTWYPVAIRGQELGRGDYLTVEFERTTHQDLPHQFRFGVPAVLFSNHDAKIDRLDGTITYQGGNRLKINFRTDELPDWSRDGKLGIDVLFDNNSYEEMFSALKKAENNEAEISKVLIGEKAPTFHLKENKYHNAHLNTFQNEAVNNVLNANHLSIIHGPPGTGKTTTIVQAIKALVDKKNEKILVVAPSNTAVDLLTEKLSTAGLNVIRLGNPARVSEDLQAQTVEGKIKNHPSFKDIKTWKKQANEYKNMAHKYKRNFGKAERDQRKALFDEAHKLMKEVEKIEEYIIEDLSNKAQVVTATLVGSNHYSMKSIIYDTVVIDEAGQGIEPACWIPILKGKKLILAGDHCQLPPTIKSQEASAKGLSNTLLEKLTVKYPEAVTLIQTQYRMNEQIMAHSSKTFYGNLLKAHESVASHQLSAAYPPVQFIDTAGCGFEEKLEGTSSTNPEEAAFLVKRLEELVKDFVEKTMPSIAVISPYKQQIQLLKEFIHASSILQPWQNSITINTIDSFQGQERDAVFISMTRSNTDGEIGFVADTRRMNVAMTRARKLLVVVGDSATIGNFPYYSDFIAYTEKIQAYKSAWEFIN
;
A
#
# COMPACT_ATOMS: atom_id res chain seq x y z
N MET A 1 -0.55 7.26 -33.12
CA MET A 1 -0.74 7.67 -31.73
C MET A 1 0.54 7.38 -31.00
N ASP A 2 1.00 8.33 -30.19
CA ASP A 2 2.25 8.21 -29.46
C ASP A 2 1.92 7.79 -28.02
N TYR A 3 2.00 6.48 -27.77
CA TYR A 3 1.57 5.82 -26.54
C TYR A 3 2.11 6.49 -25.27
N PHE A 4 3.40 6.85 -25.28
CA PHE A 4 4.08 7.41 -24.11
C PHE A 4 3.76 8.89 -23.93
N LYS A 5 3.57 9.63 -25.03
CA LYS A 5 3.14 11.02 -24.97
C LYS A 5 1.73 11.16 -24.39
N ASP A 6 0.79 10.32 -24.81
CA ASP A 6 -0.57 10.33 -24.29
C ASP A 6 -0.57 10.04 -22.77
N LEU A 7 0.22 9.06 -22.31
CA LEU A 7 0.39 8.77 -20.88
C LEU A 7 1.04 9.92 -20.11
N ALA A 8 2.03 10.59 -20.69
CA ALA A 8 2.70 11.74 -20.07
C ALA A 8 1.75 12.93 -19.92
N ASP A 9 0.91 13.19 -20.91
CA ASP A 9 -0.10 14.26 -20.86
C ASP A 9 -1.15 13.98 -19.77
N LEU A 10 -1.62 12.74 -19.63
CA LEU A 10 -2.51 12.34 -18.54
C LEU A 10 -1.85 12.49 -17.16
N LEU A 11 -0.59 12.06 -17.03
CA LEU A 11 0.17 12.20 -15.80
C LEU A 11 0.37 13.68 -15.41
N LYS A 12 0.52 14.57 -16.40
CA LYS A 12 0.63 16.01 -16.19
C LYS A 12 -0.66 16.60 -15.65
N ILE A 13 -1.82 16.22 -16.18
CA ILE A 13 -3.13 16.65 -15.66
C ILE A 13 -3.29 16.20 -14.20
N GLU A 14 -2.98 14.93 -13.90
CA GLU A 14 -3.02 14.39 -12.54
C GLU A 14 -2.09 15.14 -11.58
N LYS A 15 -0.85 15.41 -11.99
CA LYS A 15 0.12 16.17 -11.20
C LYS A 15 -0.38 17.57 -10.84
N LEU A 16 -0.95 18.28 -11.83
CA LEU A 16 -1.44 19.64 -11.63
C LEU A 16 -2.63 19.67 -10.67
N GLU A 17 -3.55 18.72 -10.78
CA GLU A 17 -4.69 18.59 -9.87
C GLU A 17 -4.24 18.24 -8.45
N ASP A 18 -3.33 17.27 -8.29
CA ASP A 18 -2.78 16.93 -6.98
C ASP A 18 -2.08 18.12 -6.33
N GLN A 19 -1.26 18.84 -7.11
CA GLN A 19 -0.58 20.04 -6.63
C GLN A 19 -1.58 21.14 -6.23
N ALA A 20 -2.68 21.32 -6.96
CA ALA A 20 -3.73 22.28 -6.64
C ALA A 20 -4.47 21.90 -5.34
N GLN A 21 -4.82 20.63 -5.17
CA GLN A 21 -5.45 20.11 -3.95
C GLN A 21 -4.52 20.27 -2.73
N TYR A 22 -3.24 19.95 -2.88
CA TYR A 22 -2.24 20.15 -1.83
C TYR A 22 -2.10 21.64 -1.45
N LYS A 23 -2.02 22.54 -2.44
CA LYS A 23 -1.97 24.00 -2.17
C LYS A 23 -3.19 24.47 -1.39
N LYS A 24 -4.40 24.05 -1.79
CA LYS A 24 -5.65 24.38 -1.09
C LYS A 24 -5.66 23.92 0.37
N LEU A 25 -5.03 22.77 0.67
CA LEU A 25 -4.92 22.23 2.02
C LEU A 25 -3.81 22.88 2.86
N THR A 26 -2.90 23.66 2.27
CA THR A 26 -1.71 24.19 2.95
C THR A 26 -1.62 25.71 3.01
N GLU A 27 -2.03 26.45 1.97
CA GLU A 27 -1.81 27.90 1.85
C GLU A 27 -2.68 28.73 2.80
N SER A 28 -3.88 28.25 3.16
CA SER A 28 -4.80 28.92 4.08
C SER A 28 -5.03 28.18 5.40
N ALA A 29 -4.38 27.02 5.59
CA ALA A 29 -4.64 26.17 6.74
C ALA A 29 -3.73 26.52 7.93
N SER A 30 -4.34 26.70 9.09
CA SER A 30 -3.63 26.82 10.37
C SER A 30 -2.80 25.56 10.68
N ILE A 31 -1.80 25.68 11.56
CA ILE A 31 -1.04 24.51 12.04
C ILE A 31 -1.97 23.43 12.62
N GLY A 32 -3.07 23.85 13.29
CA GLY A 32 -4.09 22.95 13.82
C GLY A 32 -4.79 22.14 12.73
N GLU A 33 -5.24 22.79 11.66
CA GLU A 33 -5.90 22.16 10.52
C GLU A 33 -4.94 21.25 9.74
N ARG A 34 -3.71 21.71 9.47
CA ARG A 34 -2.70 20.88 8.79
C ARG A 34 -2.34 19.64 9.60
N ARG A 35 -2.30 19.74 10.93
CA ARG A 35 -2.11 18.60 11.84
C ARG A 35 -3.32 17.67 11.85
N ALA A 36 -4.54 18.19 11.83
CA ALA A 36 -5.77 17.38 11.73
C ALA A 36 -5.84 16.61 10.40
N ASN A 37 -5.37 17.22 9.32
CA ASN A 37 -5.24 16.61 7.99
C ASN A 37 -4.02 15.68 7.86
N GLY A 38 -3.21 15.56 8.92
CA GLY A 38 -2.05 14.68 8.97
C GLY A 38 -0.82 15.17 8.18
N LEU A 39 -0.79 16.43 7.76
CA LEU A 39 0.29 17.03 6.97
C LEU A 39 1.43 17.60 7.85
N THR A 40 1.15 17.87 9.12
CA THR A 40 2.10 18.52 10.04
C THR A 40 2.28 17.74 11.34
N TRP A 41 3.52 17.56 11.76
CA TRP A 41 3.86 17.22 13.15
C TRP A 41 4.29 18.48 13.89
N TYR A 42 3.53 18.87 14.92
CA TYR A 42 3.86 20.02 15.74
C TYR A 42 3.25 19.91 17.16
N PRO A 43 4.04 20.18 18.22
CA PRO A 43 5.49 20.37 18.22
C PRO A 43 6.27 19.04 18.09
N VAL A 44 7.52 19.13 17.61
CA VAL A 44 8.50 18.03 17.61
C VAL A 44 9.72 18.37 18.44
N ALA A 45 10.42 17.35 18.95
CA ALA A 45 11.69 17.49 19.66
C ALA A 45 12.80 16.74 18.92
N ILE A 46 14.01 17.32 18.86
CA ILE A 46 15.19 16.64 18.31
C ILE A 46 15.71 15.65 19.38
N ARG A 47 15.88 14.39 19.00
CA ARG A 47 16.39 13.31 19.87
C ARG A 47 17.80 12.87 19.54
N GLY A 48 18.24 13.06 18.30
CA GLY A 48 19.57 12.65 17.86
C GLY A 48 19.96 13.30 16.54
N GLN A 49 21.26 13.31 16.25
CA GLN A 49 21.82 13.78 14.99
C GLN A 49 22.97 12.84 14.60
N GLU A 50 22.98 12.39 13.36
CA GLU A 50 23.96 11.48 12.79
C GLU A 50 24.41 12.04 11.44
N LEU A 51 25.71 11.94 11.11
CA LEU A 51 26.19 12.23 9.77
C LEU A 51 25.78 11.10 8.83
N GLY A 52 25.05 11.47 7.77
CA GLY A 52 24.70 10.57 6.68
C GLY A 52 25.85 10.43 5.68
N ARG A 53 25.53 9.87 4.51
CA ARG A 53 26.43 9.73 3.36
C ARG A 53 26.53 11.07 2.62
N GLY A 54 27.74 11.58 2.33
CA GLY A 54 27.99 12.92 1.76
C GLY A 54 27.68 14.09 2.71
N ASP A 55 27.35 15.26 2.15
CA ASP A 55 26.99 16.51 2.88
C ASP A 55 25.56 16.46 3.50
N TYR A 56 25.13 15.29 3.97
CA TYR A 56 23.79 15.10 4.52
C TYR A 56 23.84 14.88 6.03
N LEU A 57 23.07 15.69 6.77
CA LEU A 57 22.82 15.52 8.20
C LEU A 57 21.50 14.78 8.41
N THR A 58 21.57 13.61 9.04
CA THR A 58 20.39 12.86 9.48
C THR A 58 20.01 13.32 10.88
N VAL A 59 18.78 13.79 11.06
CA VAL A 59 18.27 14.23 12.38
C VAL A 59 17.08 13.39 12.77
N GLU A 60 17.10 12.89 14.01
CA GLU A 60 16.00 12.16 14.62
C GLU A 60 15.09 13.11 15.40
N PHE A 61 13.80 13.06 15.07
CA PHE A 61 12.74 13.84 15.69
C PHE A 61 11.73 12.92 16.37
N GLU A 62 11.14 13.40 17.45
CA GLU A 62 10.02 12.74 18.13
C GLU A 62 8.83 13.70 18.28
N ARG A 63 7.64 13.19 17.97
CA ARG A 63 6.36 13.88 18.17
C ARG A 63 6.00 13.86 19.65
N THR A 64 5.95 15.03 20.27
CA THR A 64 5.75 15.15 21.72
C THR A 64 4.28 15.19 22.14
N THR A 65 3.36 15.60 21.24
CA THR A 65 1.92 15.65 21.53
C THR A 65 1.07 15.23 20.33
N HIS A 66 -0.22 14.97 20.60
CA HIS A 66 -1.22 14.53 19.59
C HIS A 66 -0.82 13.23 18.88
N GLN A 67 -0.25 12.29 19.62
CA GLN A 67 0.26 11.03 19.09
C GLN A 67 -0.83 10.17 18.42
N ASP A 68 -2.08 10.37 18.83
CA ASP A 68 -3.25 9.64 18.30
C ASP A 68 -3.73 10.16 16.93
N LEU A 69 -3.25 11.33 16.49
CA LEU A 69 -3.68 11.89 15.20
C LEU A 69 -2.97 11.18 14.03
N PRO A 70 -3.73 10.71 13.03
CA PRO A 70 -3.17 10.09 11.84
C PRO A 70 -2.32 11.07 11.04
N HIS A 71 -1.36 10.56 10.28
CA HIS A 71 -0.40 11.40 9.57
C HIS A 71 0.04 10.80 8.23
N GLN A 72 0.56 11.65 7.34
CA GLN A 72 0.96 11.28 5.98
C GLN A 72 2.48 11.10 5.81
N PHE A 73 3.26 11.29 6.88
CA PHE A 73 4.72 11.08 6.89
C PHE A 73 5.06 9.62 6.55
N ARG A 74 5.90 9.44 5.52
CA ARG A 74 6.37 8.13 5.04
C ARG A 74 7.81 8.27 4.56
N PHE A 75 8.52 7.15 4.48
CA PHE A 75 9.86 7.11 3.88
C PHE A 75 9.87 7.66 2.46
N GLY A 76 10.90 8.42 2.12
CA GLY A 76 11.12 9.01 0.80
C GLY A 76 10.33 10.29 0.55
N VAL A 77 9.35 10.62 1.40
CA VAL A 77 8.53 11.82 1.23
C VAL A 77 9.37 13.06 1.60
N PRO A 78 9.37 14.11 0.75
CA PRO A 78 10.03 15.37 1.09
C PRO A 78 9.32 16.04 2.26
N ALA A 79 10.10 16.61 3.17
CA ALA A 79 9.60 17.26 4.36
C ALA A 79 10.42 18.51 4.68
N VAL A 80 9.81 19.44 5.39
CA VAL A 80 10.45 20.70 5.78
C VAL A 80 10.37 20.87 7.28
N LEU A 81 11.52 21.06 7.92
CA LEU A 81 11.61 21.49 9.30
C LEU A 81 11.33 22.98 9.36
N PHE A 82 10.48 23.42 10.28
CA PHE A 82 10.21 24.84 10.50
C PHE A 82 10.18 25.22 11.99
N SER A 83 10.44 26.49 12.30
CA SER A 83 10.26 27.05 13.65
C SER A 83 8.96 27.85 13.76
N ASN A 84 8.37 27.90 14.96
CA ASN A 84 7.19 28.72 15.24
C ASN A 84 7.48 30.22 15.35
N HIS A 85 8.76 30.63 15.44
CA HIS A 85 9.16 32.04 15.50
C HIS A 85 8.93 32.74 14.17
N ASP A 86 9.47 32.20 13.06
CA ASP A 86 9.13 32.64 11.70
C ASP A 86 9.01 31.45 10.74
N ALA A 87 7.84 30.80 10.74
CA ALA A 87 7.60 29.59 9.95
C ALA A 87 7.72 29.78 8.42
N LYS A 88 7.78 31.03 7.92
CA LYS A 88 7.96 31.30 6.49
C LYS A 88 9.43 31.39 6.09
N ILE A 89 10.31 31.84 7.00
CA ILE A 89 11.73 32.04 6.74
C ILE A 89 12.58 30.91 7.34
N ASP A 90 12.26 30.48 8.56
CA ASP A 90 12.98 29.42 9.29
C ASP A 90 12.56 28.05 8.76
N ARG A 91 13.05 27.68 7.58
CA ARG A 91 12.71 26.44 6.89
C ARG A 91 13.96 25.71 6.44
N LEU A 92 13.95 24.39 6.59
CA LEU A 92 15.02 23.52 6.11
C LEU A 92 14.42 22.28 5.44
N ASP A 93 14.68 22.14 4.14
CA ASP A 93 14.16 21.04 3.33
C ASP A 93 15.00 19.78 3.50
N GLY A 94 14.31 18.65 3.62
CA GLY A 94 14.92 17.33 3.74
C GLY A 94 14.03 16.22 3.21
N THR A 95 14.52 14.99 3.32
CA THR A 95 13.79 13.79 2.91
C THR A 95 13.68 12.85 4.09
N ILE A 96 12.46 12.34 4.35
CA ILE A 96 12.23 11.39 5.44
C ILE A 96 12.93 10.08 5.12
N THR A 97 13.91 9.71 5.94
CA THR A 97 14.66 8.45 5.83
C THR A 97 14.21 7.40 6.83
N TYR A 98 13.42 7.76 7.84
CA TYR A 98 12.77 6.83 8.74
C TYR A 98 11.46 7.39 9.29
N GLN A 99 10.44 6.54 9.39
CA GLN A 99 9.23 6.83 10.15
C GLN A 99 8.82 5.57 10.89
N GLY A 100 8.64 5.68 12.21
CA GLY A 100 8.17 4.58 13.05
C GLY A 100 7.52 5.11 14.31
N GLY A 101 6.24 4.80 14.50
CA GLY A 101 5.42 5.36 15.58
C GLY A 101 5.52 6.89 15.60
N ASN A 102 5.94 7.43 16.75
CA ASN A 102 6.10 8.87 16.98
C ASN A 102 7.50 9.40 16.63
N ARG A 103 8.34 8.63 15.94
CA ARG A 103 9.72 9.01 15.59
C ARG A 103 9.89 9.15 14.08
N LEU A 104 10.68 10.13 13.69
CA LEU A 104 11.10 10.40 12.31
C LEU A 104 12.62 10.54 12.26
N LYS A 105 13.25 10.08 11.19
CA LYS A 105 14.57 10.57 10.78
C LYS A 105 14.44 11.29 9.44
N ILE A 106 15.07 12.45 9.33
CA ILE A 106 15.08 13.26 8.10
C ILE A 106 16.53 13.54 7.73
N ASN A 107 16.88 13.32 6.46
CA ASN A 107 18.14 13.76 5.90
C ASN A 107 17.99 15.17 5.34
N PHE A 108 18.81 16.09 5.85
CA PHE A 108 18.94 17.45 5.35
C PHE A 108 20.26 17.59 4.62
N ARG A 109 20.29 18.34 3.52
CA ARG A 109 21.52 18.63 2.78
C ARG A 109 22.25 19.82 3.40
N THR A 110 22.75 19.63 4.62
CA THR A 110 23.50 20.62 5.42
C THR A 110 24.46 19.90 6.35
N ASP A 111 25.54 20.58 6.74
CA ASP A 111 26.56 20.01 7.65
C ASP A 111 26.15 20.12 9.14
N GLU A 112 25.39 21.18 9.47
CA GLU A 112 24.86 21.49 10.80
C GLU A 112 23.42 22.01 10.67
N LEU A 113 22.60 21.80 11.69
CA LEU A 113 21.30 22.45 11.76
C LEU A 113 21.46 23.96 11.97
N PRO A 114 20.61 24.80 11.35
CA PRO A 114 20.58 26.25 11.57
C PRO A 114 20.40 26.61 13.05
N ASP A 115 20.90 27.77 13.48
CA ASP A 115 20.82 28.17 14.89
C ASP A 115 19.38 28.31 15.40
N TRP A 116 18.44 28.75 14.54
CA TRP A 116 17.01 28.84 14.87
C TRP A 116 16.39 27.49 15.24
N SER A 117 17.00 26.37 14.86
CA SER A 117 16.52 25.03 15.26
C SER A 117 16.63 24.76 16.76
N ARG A 118 17.35 25.62 17.50
CA ARG A 118 17.52 25.52 18.95
C ARG A 118 16.54 26.40 19.73
N ASP A 119 15.83 27.30 19.05
CA ASP A 119 14.97 28.30 19.66
C ASP A 119 13.50 28.08 19.27
N GLY A 120 12.63 28.02 20.29
CA GLY A 120 11.19 27.87 20.10
C GLY A 120 10.70 26.42 19.91
N LYS A 121 9.48 26.29 19.37
CA LYS A 121 8.85 25.01 19.05
C LYS A 121 9.05 24.72 17.57
N LEU A 122 9.59 23.54 17.30
CA LEU A 122 9.78 23.06 15.93
C LEU A 122 8.54 22.32 15.44
N GLY A 123 8.30 22.40 14.15
CA GLY A 123 7.35 21.57 13.44
C GLY A 123 7.96 21.00 12.17
N ILE A 124 7.31 19.98 11.64
CA ILE A 124 7.68 19.37 10.37
C ILE A 124 6.43 19.33 9.52
N ASP A 125 6.52 19.86 8.30
CA ASP A 125 5.47 19.70 7.29
C ASP A 125 5.89 18.68 6.24
N VAL A 126 4.95 17.84 5.82
CA VAL A 126 5.06 17.05 4.60
C VAL A 126 4.94 17.99 3.40
N LEU A 127 5.87 17.90 2.46
CA LEU A 127 5.82 18.62 1.19
C LEU A 127 5.10 17.79 0.12
N PHE A 128 4.69 18.47 -0.96
CA PHE A 128 4.18 17.80 -2.15
C PHE A 128 5.24 16.84 -2.73
N ASP A 129 4.84 15.60 -2.99
CA ASP A 129 5.73 14.57 -3.55
C ASP A 129 5.95 14.76 -5.06
N ASN A 130 6.78 15.73 -5.39
CA ASN A 130 7.18 15.99 -6.77
C ASN A 130 8.09 14.89 -7.34
N ASN A 131 8.86 14.21 -6.48
CA ASN A 131 9.85 13.21 -6.88
C ASN A 131 9.19 11.99 -7.54
N SER A 132 8.09 11.49 -6.98
CA SER A 132 7.35 10.38 -7.60
C SER A 132 6.90 10.70 -9.03
N TYR A 133 6.40 11.92 -9.28
CA TYR A 133 6.04 12.35 -10.62
C TYR A 133 7.25 12.47 -11.56
N GLU A 134 8.37 13.02 -11.08
CA GLU A 134 9.59 13.12 -11.88
C GLU A 134 10.14 11.74 -12.29
N GLU A 135 10.12 10.77 -11.38
CA GLU A 135 10.50 9.39 -11.67
C GLU A 135 9.59 8.76 -12.73
N MET A 136 8.27 8.99 -12.64
CA MET A 136 7.32 8.52 -13.64
C MET A 136 7.55 9.18 -15.02
N PHE A 137 7.72 10.51 -15.09
CA PHE A 137 8.03 11.19 -16.35
C PHE A 137 9.36 10.72 -16.96
N SER A 138 10.39 10.52 -16.13
CA SER A 138 11.68 9.99 -16.53
C SER A 138 11.57 8.58 -17.10
N ALA A 139 10.75 7.72 -16.48
CA ALA A 139 10.48 6.38 -16.98
C ALA A 139 9.75 6.40 -18.33
N LEU A 140 8.69 7.20 -18.48
CA LEU A 140 7.97 7.31 -19.76
C LEU A 140 8.89 7.77 -20.90
N LYS A 141 9.73 8.80 -20.66
CA LYS A 141 10.70 9.28 -21.65
C LYS A 141 11.76 8.23 -22.01
N LYS A 142 12.20 7.43 -21.05
CA LYS A 142 13.13 6.31 -21.31
C LYS A 142 12.44 5.20 -22.09
N ALA A 143 11.18 4.90 -21.77
CA ALA A 143 10.40 3.85 -22.42
C ALA A 143 10.11 4.18 -23.89
N GLU A 144 9.85 5.46 -24.21
CA GLU A 144 9.67 5.97 -25.57
C GLU A 144 10.85 5.62 -26.50
N ASN A 145 12.08 5.64 -25.96
CA ASN A 145 13.30 5.35 -26.70
C ASN A 145 13.80 3.91 -26.52
N ASN A 146 13.02 3.04 -25.86
CA ASN A 146 13.45 1.69 -25.50
C ASN A 146 12.98 0.66 -26.54
N GLU A 147 13.93 0.08 -27.28
CA GLU A 147 13.66 -0.93 -28.30
C GLU A 147 13.54 -2.37 -27.77
N ALA A 148 13.61 -2.59 -26.46
CA ALA A 148 13.50 -3.91 -25.86
C ALA A 148 12.19 -4.60 -26.26
N GLU A 149 12.27 -5.91 -26.52
CA GLU A 149 11.13 -6.72 -26.96
C GLU A 149 9.95 -6.66 -25.98
N ILE A 150 10.23 -6.59 -24.68
CA ILE A 150 9.21 -6.42 -23.65
C ILE A 150 8.40 -5.14 -23.87
N SER A 151 9.05 -4.01 -24.14
CA SER A 151 8.37 -2.73 -24.38
C SER A 151 7.43 -2.82 -25.57
N LYS A 152 7.89 -3.42 -26.67
CA LYS A 152 7.09 -3.65 -27.89
C LYS A 152 5.87 -4.54 -27.63
N VAL A 153 6.01 -5.57 -26.80
CA VAL A 153 4.88 -6.42 -26.39
C VAL A 153 3.84 -5.62 -25.60
N LEU A 154 4.30 -4.82 -24.63
CA LEU A 154 3.42 -4.07 -23.73
C LEU A 154 2.64 -2.96 -24.43
N ILE A 155 3.28 -2.23 -25.37
CA ILE A 155 2.60 -1.18 -26.15
C ILE A 155 1.74 -1.74 -27.28
N GLY A 156 1.93 -3.02 -27.64
CA GLY A 156 1.07 -3.69 -28.61
C GLY A 156 1.64 -3.97 -29.99
N GLU A 157 2.92 -3.71 -30.22
CA GLU A 157 3.57 -3.93 -31.51
C GLU A 157 3.90 -5.40 -31.75
N LYS A 158 4.03 -6.19 -30.67
CA LYS A 158 4.32 -7.63 -30.73
C LYS A 158 3.41 -8.42 -29.78
N ALA A 159 3.13 -9.66 -30.12
CA ALA A 159 2.42 -10.59 -29.25
C ALA A 159 3.37 -11.25 -28.23
N PRO A 160 2.88 -11.59 -27.02
CA PRO A 160 3.65 -12.40 -26.08
C PRO A 160 3.92 -13.80 -26.65
N THR A 161 5.07 -14.37 -26.29
CA THR A 161 5.50 -15.70 -26.76
C THR A 161 5.91 -16.59 -25.59
N PHE A 162 5.79 -17.91 -25.79
CA PHE A 162 6.04 -18.92 -24.77
C PHE A 162 6.95 -20.03 -25.30
N HIS A 163 7.86 -20.52 -24.46
CA HIS A 163 8.66 -21.71 -24.74
C HIS A 163 7.76 -22.96 -24.77
N LEU A 164 7.83 -23.71 -25.86
CA LEU A 164 6.83 -24.73 -26.19
C LEU A 164 6.90 -26.03 -25.36
N LYS A 165 7.92 -26.31 -24.53
CA LYS A 165 7.98 -27.63 -23.83
C LYS A 165 9.07 -27.90 -22.78
N GLU A 166 9.70 -26.92 -22.13
CA GLU A 166 10.92 -27.23 -21.34
C GLU A 166 10.74 -27.30 -19.82
N ASN A 167 9.81 -26.57 -19.21
CA ASN A 167 9.73 -26.49 -17.75
C ASN A 167 8.39 -27.01 -17.20
N LYS A 168 8.33 -28.32 -16.88
CA LYS A 168 7.26 -28.87 -16.04
C LYS A 168 7.60 -28.65 -14.57
N TYR A 169 6.93 -27.69 -13.95
CA TYR A 169 6.92 -27.49 -12.50
C TYR A 169 5.65 -28.13 -11.93
N HIS A 170 5.82 -28.85 -10.83
CA HIS A 170 4.70 -29.36 -10.06
C HIS A 170 5.06 -29.28 -8.58
N ASN A 171 4.19 -28.63 -7.81
CA ASN A 171 4.26 -28.59 -6.37
C ASN A 171 2.96 -29.17 -5.81
N ALA A 172 3.09 -30.22 -5.00
CA ALA A 172 1.95 -30.94 -4.40
C ALA A 172 1.13 -30.08 -3.43
N HIS A 173 1.70 -28.99 -2.91
CA HIS A 173 1.01 -28.05 -2.02
C HIS A 173 0.21 -26.98 -2.78
N LEU A 174 0.37 -26.90 -4.10
CA LEU A 174 -0.37 -25.97 -4.95
C LEU A 174 -1.52 -26.72 -5.63
N ASN A 175 -2.65 -26.04 -5.82
CA ASN A 175 -3.72 -26.59 -6.65
C ASN A 175 -3.35 -26.54 -8.15
N THR A 176 -4.18 -27.16 -8.98
CA THR A 176 -3.96 -27.25 -10.43
C THR A 176 -3.76 -25.89 -11.09
N PHE A 177 -4.64 -24.92 -10.81
CA PHE A 177 -4.58 -23.58 -11.41
C PHE A 177 -3.37 -22.76 -10.95
N GLN A 178 -2.94 -22.95 -9.70
CA GLN A 178 -1.70 -22.34 -9.19
C GLN A 178 -0.47 -22.96 -9.85
N ASN A 179 -0.44 -24.29 -10.04
CA ASN A 179 0.62 -24.96 -10.79
C ASN A 179 0.66 -24.52 -12.25
N GLU A 180 -0.50 -24.36 -12.90
CA GLU A 180 -0.61 -23.83 -14.26
C GLU A 180 -0.04 -22.40 -14.35
N ALA A 181 -0.38 -21.53 -13.39
CA ALA A 181 0.15 -20.17 -13.33
C ALA A 181 1.69 -20.16 -13.19
N VAL A 182 2.26 -21.02 -12.34
CA VAL A 182 3.72 -21.16 -12.21
C VAL A 182 4.36 -21.65 -13.52
N ASN A 183 3.74 -22.63 -14.19
CA ASN A 183 4.25 -23.13 -15.47
C ASN A 183 4.18 -22.06 -16.58
N ASN A 184 3.10 -21.31 -16.66
CA ASN A 184 2.97 -20.22 -17.62
C ASN A 184 4.01 -19.13 -17.37
N VAL A 185 4.24 -18.78 -16.09
CA VAL A 185 5.35 -17.91 -15.71
C VAL A 185 6.69 -18.47 -16.19
N LEU A 186 7.01 -19.73 -15.94
CA LEU A 186 8.31 -20.31 -16.33
C LEU A 186 8.52 -20.31 -17.85
N ASN A 187 7.46 -20.54 -18.61
CA ASN A 187 7.50 -20.67 -20.06
C ASN A 187 7.34 -19.33 -20.80
N ALA A 188 6.85 -18.27 -20.17
CA ALA A 188 6.74 -16.96 -20.79
C ALA A 188 8.12 -16.36 -21.12
N ASN A 189 8.26 -15.82 -22.33
CA ASN A 189 9.47 -15.11 -22.76
C ASN A 189 9.49 -13.66 -22.26
N HIS A 190 8.38 -12.95 -22.39
CA HIS A 190 8.31 -11.51 -22.14
C HIS A 190 7.20 -11.11 -21.16
N LEU A 191 6.01 -11.71 -21.24
CA LEU A 191 4.86 -11.34 -20.44
C LEU A 191 4.11 -12.58 -19.95
N SER A 192 3.77 -12.59 -18.65
CA SER A 192 2.81 -13.51 -18.05
C SER A 192 1.92 -12.73 -17.08
N ILE A 193 0.64 -13.08 -17.02
CA ILE A 193 -0.34 -12.43 -16.13
C ILE A 193 -0.95 -13.49 -15.21
N ILE A 194 -0.82 -13.29 -13.90
CA ILE A 194 -1.50 -14.08 -12.88
C ILE A 194 -2.71 -13.29 -12.40
N HIS A 195 -3.89 -13.67 -12.87
CA HIS A 195 -5.14 -13.10 -12.36
C HIS A 195 -5.54 -13.87 -11.10
N GLY A 196 -5.42 -13.19 -9.96
CA GLY A 196 -5.66 -13.77 -8.64
C GLY A 196 -6.84 -13.12 -7.90
N PRO A 197 -8.07 -13.64 -8.08
CA PRO A 197 -9.26 -13.23 -7.34
C PRO A 197 -9.11 -13.35 -5.81
N PRO A 198 -10.02 -12.76 -5.01
CA PRO A 198 -9.96 -12.80 -3.55
C PRO A 198 -9.86 -14.22 -2.99
N GLY A 199 -8.91 -14.43 -2.06
CA GLY A 199 -8.76 -15.71 -1.36
C GLY A 199 -8.12 -16.84 -2.17
N THR A 200 -7.65 -16.61 -3.39
CA THR A 200 -7.10 -17.66 -4.28
C THR A 200 -5.65 -18.04 -4.02
N GLY A 201 -4.98 -17.40 -3.05
CA GLY A 201 -3.57 -17.65 -2.77
C GLY A 201 -2.63 -17.06 -3.83
N LYS A 202 -2.99 -15.91 -4.43
CA LYS A 202 -2.15 -15.16 -5.38
C LYS A 202 -0.71 -14.99 -4.87
N THR A 203 -0.52 -14.46 -3.66
CA THR A 203 0.81 -14.26 -3.06
C THR A 203 1.59 -15.57 -2.93
N THR A 204 0.93 -16.66 -2.53
CA THR A 204 1.55 -17.99 -2.47
C THR A 204 2.03 -18.43 -3.86
N THR A 205 1.20 -18.20 -4.88
CA THR A 205 1.52 -18.54 -6.28
C THR A 205 2.70 -17.73 -6.81
N ILE A 206 2.73 -16.42 -6.53
CA ILE A 206 3.84 -15.53 -6.88
C ILE A 206 5.15 -16.02 -6.24
N VAL A 207 5.13 -16.34 -4.95
CA VAL A 207 6.31 -16.83 -4.21
C VAL A 207 6.83 -18.13 -4.81
N GLN A 208 5.95 -19.07 -5.15
CA GLN A 208 6.36 -20.33 -5.79
C GLN A 208 6.87 -20.11 -7.22
N ALA A 209 6.28 -19.17 -7.97
CA ALA A 209 6.75 -18.83 -9.31
C ALA A 209 8.16 -18.21 -9.27
N ILE A 210 8.41 -17.28 -8.36
CA ILE A 210 9.72 -16.66 -8.12
C ILE A 210 10.73 -17.73 -7.72
N LYS A 211 10.39 -18.57 -6.74
CA LYS A 211 11.26 -19.68 -6.31
C LYS A 211 11.60 -20.61 -7.48
N ALA A 212 10.62 -20.96 -8.31
CA ALA A 212 10.87 -21.81 -9.48
C ALA A 212 11.78 -21.15 -10.52
N LEU A 213 11.66 -19.84 -10.75
CA LEU A 213 12.56 -19.08 -11.64
C LEU A 213 13.99 -19.05 -11.10
N VAL A 214 14.17 -18.81 -9.80
CA VAL A 214 15.49 -18.84 -9.15
C VAL A 214 16.09 -20.24 -9.22
N ASP A 215 15.35 -21.27 -8.80
CA ASP A 215 15.86 -22.64 -8.69
C ASP A 215 16.17 -23.27 -10.06
N LYS A 216 15.35 -23.00 -11.09
CA LYS A 216 15.51 -23.63 -12.42
C LYS A 216 16.35 -22.81 -13.40
N LYS A 217 16.37 -21.48 -13.27
CA LYS A 217 16.99 -20.59 -14.26
C LYS A 217 18.05 -19.66 -13.67
N ASN A 218 18.22 -19.64 -12.34
CA ASN A 218 19.14 -18.76 -11.63
C ASN A 218 18.91 -17.26 -11.98
N GLU A 219 17.64 -16.88 -12.20
CA GLU A 219 17.26 -15.53 -12.57
C GLU A 219 17.38 -14.57 -11.38
N LYS A 220 17.85 -13.33 -11.63
CA LYS A 220 17.73 -12.22 -10.68
C LYS A 220 16.38 -11.53 -10.84
N ILE A 221 15.64 -11.39 -9.74
CA ILE A 221 14.24 -10.97 -9.79
C ILE A 221 14.02 -9.67 -9.02
N LEU A 222 13.32 -8.72 -9.66
CA LEU A 222 12.81 -7.52 -9.01
C LEU A 222 11.32 -7.70 -8.73
N VAL A 223 10.93 -7.67 -7.47
CA VAL A 223 9.54 -7.79 -7.03
C VAL A 223 9.07 -6.44 -6.51
N VAL A 224 7.97 -5.93 -7.08
CA VAL A 224 7.44 -4.62 -6.73
C VAL A 224 5.94 -4.66 -6.52
N ALA A 225 5.45 -3.69 -5.73
CA ALA A 225 4.02 -3.45 -5.58
C ALA A 225 3.76 -1.94 -5.36
N PRO A 226 2.52 -1.45 -5.58
CA PRO A 226 2.16 -0.05 -5.32
C PRO A 226 2.26 0.35 -3.84
N SER A 227 2.05 -0.58 -2.90
CA SER A 227 2.01 -0.29 -1.46
C SER A 227 3.13 -0.99 -0.66
N ASN A 228 3.67 -0.30 0.35
CA ASN A 228 4.70 -0.89 1.23
C ASN A 228 4.20 -2.17 1.92
N THR A 229 2.93 -2.23 2.32
CA THR A 229 2.37 -3.42 2.99
C THR A 229 2.39 -4.65 2.09
N ALA A 230 2.13 -4.51 0.79
CA ALA A 230 2.22 -5.61 -0.16
C ALA A 230 3.68 -6.06 -0.37
N VAL A 231 4.61 -5.10 -0.47
CA VAL A 231 6.05 -5.39 -0.59
C VAL A 231 6.56 -6.12 0.66
N ASP A 232 6.18 -5.67 1.85
CA ASP A 232 6.58 -6.27 3.12
C ASP A 232 6.12 -7.72 3.24
N LEU A 233 4.85 -8.00 2.89
CA LEU A 233 4.30 -9.36 2.86
C LEU A 233 5.09 -10.27 1.92
N LEU A 234 5.38 -9.81 0.71
CA LEU A 234 6.17 -10.58 -0.26
C LEU A 234 7.60 -10.80 0.26
N THR A 235 8.22 -9.79 0.85
CA THR A 235 9.57 -9.88 1.43
C THR A 235 9.64 -10.98 2.48
N GLU A 236 8.71 -10.97 3.44
CA GLU A 236 8.64 -12.00 4.48
C GLU A 236 8.45 -13.39 3.87
N LYS A 237 7.46 -13.56 2.98
CA LYS A 237 7.18 -14.87 2.37
C LYS A 237 8.32 -15.41 1.51
N LEU A 238 9.02 -14.54 0.78
CA LEU A 238 10.19 -14.92 -0.03
C LEU A 238 11.39 -15.29 0.84
N SER A 239 11.62 -14.54 1.92
CA SER A 239 12.66 -14.84 2.91
C SER A 239 12.38 -16.18 3.59
N THR A 240 11.14 -16.43 4.03
CA THR A 240 10.71 -17.72 4.61
C THR A 240 10.84 -18.88 3.62
N ALA A 241 10.68 -18.61 2.31
CA ALA A 241 10.87 -19.62 1.27
C ALA A 241 12.35 -20.02 1.03
N GLY A 242 13.28 -19.35 1.71
CA GLY A 242 14.72 -19.62 1.69
C GLY A 242 15.50 -18.79 0.66
N LEU A 243 14.90 -17.76 0.08
CA LEU A 243 15.56 -16.90 -0.92
C LEU A 243 16.37 -15.79 -0.26
N ASN A 244 17.49 -15.40 -0.86
CA ASN A 244 18.24 -14.23 -0.41
C ASN A 244 17.57 -12.95 -0.92
N VAL A 245 16.76 -12.33 -0.06
CA VAL A 245 15.98 -11.13 -0.36
C VAL A 245 16.66 -9.88 0.18
N ILE A 246 16.56 -8.78 -0.58
CA ILE A 246 16.85 -7.42 -0.11
C ILE A 246 15.60 -6.54 -0.27
N ARG A 247 15.19 -5.85 0.79
CA ARG A 247 14.09 -4.88 0.81
C ARG A 247 14.62 -3.46 0.69
N LEU A 248 14.23 -2.75 -0.36
CA LEU A 248 14.59 -1.35 -0.63
C LEU A 248 13.58 -0.38 -0.04
N GLY A 249 14.05 0.57 0.75
CA GLY A 249 13.21 1.52 1.48
C GLY A 249 12.67 0.94 2.79
N ASN A 250 11.87 1.74 3.51
CA ASN A 250 11.45 1.33 4.84
C ASN A 250 10.21 0.45 4.84
N PRO A 251 10.23 -0.60 5.68
CA PRO A 251 9.04 -1.35 6.03
C PRO A 251 7.93 -0.46 6.58
N ALA A 252 6.68 -0.75 6.21
CA ALA A 252 5.51 -0.26 6.92
C ALA A 252 5.29 -1.04 8.23
N ARG A 253 5.68 -2.32 8.25
CA ARG A 253 5.61 -3.18 9.44
C ARG A 253 6.94 -3.20 10.20
N VAL A 254 6.86 -3.22 11.52
CA VAL A 254 8.03 -3.28 12.41
C VAL A 254 8.22 -4.73 12.87
N SER A 255 8.60 -5.63 11.97
CA SER A 255 9.05 -6.99 12.33
C SER A 255 10.59 -7.05 12.24
N GLU A 256 11.22 -7.75 13.20
CA GLU A 256 12.69 -7.89 13.23
C GLU A 256 13.21 -8.58 11.97
N ASP A 257 12.50 -9.61 11.50
CA ASP A 257 12.82 -10.33 10.26
C ASP A 257 12.84 -9.39 9.05
N LEU A 258 11.83 -8.52 8.93
CA LEU A 258 11.73 -7.59 7.81
C LEU A 258 12.79 -6.49 7.89
N GLN A 259 13.09 -6.00 9.10
CA GLN A 259 14.22 -5.07 9.32
C GLN A 259 15.55 -5.70 8.92
N ALA A 260 15.76 -6.99 9.21
CA ALA A 260 16.96 -7.72 8.80
C ALA A 260 17.07 -7.91 7.28
N GLN A 261 15.94 -7.88 6.55
CA GLN A 261 15.95 -7.92 5.07
C GLN A 261 16.16 -6.55 4.42
N THR A 262 16.03 -5.43 5.15
CA THR A 262 16.30 -4.09 4.58
C THR A 262 17.76 -3.94 4.17
N VAL A 263 18.06 -3.01 3.26
CA VAL A 263 19.45 -2.65 2.90
C VAL A 263 20.27 -2.32 4.15
N GLU A 264 19.71 -1.51 5.06
CA GLU A 264 20.40 -1.14 6.30
C GLU A 264 20.62 -2.34 7.23
N GLY A 265 19.63 -3.23 7.36
CA GLY A 265 19.74 -4.46 8.16
C GLY A 265 20.80 -5.40 7.60
N LYS A 266 20.84 -5.57 6.27
CA LYS A 266 21.84 -6.38 5.57
C LYS A 266 23.24 -5.79 5.71
N ILE A 267 23.38 -4.47 5.63
CA ILE A 267 24.66 -3.77 5.88
C ILE A 267 25.13 -4.00 7.31
N LYS A 268 24.25 -3.83 8.31
CA LYS A 268 24.59 -4.05 9.74
C LYS A 268 25.06 -5.47 10.03
N ASN A 269 24.51 -6.45 9.32
CA ASN A 269 24.86 -7.87 9.48
C ASN A 269 26.07 -8.30 8.63
N HIS A 270 26.61 -7.43 7.78
CA HIS A 270 27.75 -7.76 6.93
C HIS A 270 29.06 -7.81 7.74
N PRO A 271 29.99 -8.76 7.48
CA PRO A 271 31.25 -8.88 8.23
C PRO A 271 32.08 -7.58 8.31
N SER A 272 32.16 -6.83 7.20
CA SER A 272 32.89 -5.55 7.11
C SER A 272 32.21 -4.37 7.83
N PHE A 273 31.04 -4.55 8.43
CA PHE A 273 30.35 -3.48 9.16
C PHE A 273 31.09 -3.06 10.44
N LYS A 274 31.92 -3.94 11.00
CA LYS A 274 32.76 -3.62 12.18
C LYS A 274 33.70 -2.45 11.91
N ASP A 275 34.23 -2.37 10.68
CA ASP A 275 35.13 -1.30 10.25
C ASP A 275 34.37 0.03 10.16
N ILE A 276 33.18 0.02 9.55
CA ILE A 276 32.27 1.18 9.51
C ILE A 276 32.00 1.72 10.92
N LYS A 277 31.64 0.84 11.87
CA LYS A 277 31.34 1.26 13.25
C LYS A 277 32.55 1.91 13.92
N THR A 278 33.74 1.37 13.70
CA THR A 278 34.99 1.86 14.29
C THR A 278 35.34 3.23 13.73
N TRP A 279 35.30 3.40 12.40
CA TRP A 279 35.64 4.65 11.74
C TRP A 279 34.60 5.74 11.97
N LYS A 280 33.29 5.41 11.99
CA LYS A 280 32.23 6.38 12.37
C LYS A 280 32.43 6.91 13.79
N LYS A 281 32.84 6.05 14.73
CA LYS A 281 33.14 6.47 16.11
C LYS A 281 34.33 7.44 16.15
N GLN A 282 35.44 7.10 15.47
CA GLN A 282 36.62 7.96 15.39
C GLN A 282 36.31 9.31 14.72
N ALA A 283 35.57 9.31 13.62
CA ALA A 283 35.14 10.54 12.93
C ALA A 283 34.32 11.46 13.86
N ASN A 284 33.42 10.87 14.66
CA ASN A 284 32.63 11.62 15.63
C ASN A 284 33.48 12.18 16.78
N GLU A 285 34.51 11.47 17.23
CA GLU A 285 35.47 11.98 18.22
C GLU A 285 36.23 13.21 17.71
N TYR A 286 36.76 13.17 16.48
CA TYR A 286 37.38 14.34 15.83
C TYR A 286 36.42 15.52 15.71
N LYS A 287 35.16 15.28 15.33
CA LYS A 287 34.13 16.33 15.23
C LYS A 287 33.81 16.94 16.60
N ASN A 288 33.66 16.12 17.64
CA ASN A 288 33.44 16.58 19.01
C ASN A 288 34.62 17.44 19.52
N MET A 289 35.86 17.05 19.21
CA MET A 289 37.04 17.88 19.50
C MET A 289 36.97 19.22 18.76
N ALA A 290 36.63 19.22 17.47
CA ALA A 290 36.51 20.44 16.67
C ALA A 290 35.44 21.41 17.20
N HIS A 291 34.32 20.89 17.72
CA HIS A 291 33.25 21.71 18.29
C HIS A 291 33.61 22.39 19.62
N LYS A 292 34.55 21.85 20.40
CA LYS A 292 35.00 22.47 21.67
C LYS A 292 35.63 23.84 21.48
N TYR A 293 36.15 24.13 20.28
CA TYR A 293 36.80 25.39 19.98
C TYR A 293 35.81 26.55 19.73
N LYS A 294 34.49 26.34 19.64
CA LYS A 294 33.48 27.34 19.19
C LYS A 294 33.44 28.72 19.91
N ARG A 295 34.09 28.95 21.05
CA ARG A 295 33.78 30.12 21.93
C ARG A 295 34.83 31.23 22.09
N ASN A 296 36.08 31.08 21.66
CA ASN A 296 37.11 32.14 21.66
C ASN A 296 38.08 31.87 20.49
N PHE A 297 38.49 32.87 19.69
CA PHE A 297 39.38 32.56 18.55
C PHE A 297 40.48 33.59 18.23
N GLY A 298 41.72 33.09 18.27
CA GLY A 298 42.86 33.50 17.44
C GLY A 298 43.03 32.65 16.17
N LYS A 299 44.05 32.94 15.33
CA LYS A 299 44.31 32.27 14.04
C LYS A 299 44.64 30.76 14.18
N ALA A 300 45.48 30.39 15.14
CA ALA A 300 45.94 29.01 15.33
C ALA A 300 44.81 28.03 15.71
N GLU A 301 43.83 28.47 16.49
CA GLU A 301 42.69 27.65 16.91
C GLU A 301 41.72 27.39 15.74
N ARG A 302 41.62 28.32 14.78
CA ARG A 302 40.87 28.11 13.54
C ARG A 302 41.53 27.06 12.65
N ASP A 303 42.86 27.10 12.53
CA ASP A 303 43.62 26.14 11.73
C ASP A 303 43.54 24.72 12.34
N GLN A 304 43.60 24.59 13.67
CA GLN A 304 43.39 23.31 14.36
C GLN A 304 41.96 22.78 14.17
N ARG A 305 40.95 23.64 14.29
CA ARG A 305 39.55 23.25 14.03
C ARG A 305 39.39 22.70 12.61
N LYS A 306 39.98 23.37 11.62
CA LYS A 306 39.95 22.94 10.23
C LYS A 306 40.61 21.57 10.05
N ALA A 307 41.80 21.37 10.61
CA ALA A 307 42.49 20.08 10.54
C ALA A 307 41.69 18.92 11.16
N LEU A 308 41.03 19.14 12.30
CA LEU A 308 40.17 18.12 12.93
C LEU A 308 38.96 17.75 12.05
N PHE A 309 38.34 18.74 11.39
CA PHE A 309 37.29 18.46 10.41
C PHE A 309 37.84 17.71 9.20
N ASP A 310 39.00 18.09 8.68
CA ASP A 310 39.61 17.42 7.53
C ASP A 310 39.88 15.93 7.82
N GLU A 311 40.36 15.59 9.02
CA GLU A 311 40.53 14.19 9.45
C GLU A 311 39.19 13.44 9.58
N ALA A 312 38.17 14.07 10.16
CA ALA A 312 36.83 13.48 10.22
C ALA A 312 36.27 13.20 8.81
N HIS A 313 36.47 14.12 7.86
CA HIS A 313 36.05 13.94 6.46
C HIS A 313 36.80 12.80 5.76
N LYS A 314 38.10 12.65 6.00
CA LYS A 314 38.88 11.52 5.45
C LYS A 314 38.33 10.18 5.93
N LEU A 315 38.06 10.04 7.23
CA LEU A 315 37.47 8.83 7.79
C LEU A 315 36.09 8.53 7.21
N MET A 316 35.25 9.57 7.02
CA MET A 316 33.94 9.40 6.39
C MET A 316 34.05 8.93 4.93
N LYS A 317 35.05 9.41 4.16
CA LYS A 317 35.31 8.90 2.80
C LYS A 317 35.68 7.42 2.79
N GLU A 318 36.47 6.96 3.76
CA GLU A 318 36.80 5.54 3.88
C GLU A 318 35.57 4.70 4.27
N VAL A 319 34.70 5.22 5.14
CA VAL A 319 33.40 4.61 5.45
C VAL A 319 32.54 4.46 4.20
N GLU A 320 32.46 5.50 3.36
CA GLU A 320 31.69 5.47 2.12
C GLU A 320 32.18 4.37 1.15
N LYS A 321 33.50 4.20 1.01
CA LYS A 321 34.08 3.13 0.19
C LYS A 321 33.70 1.73 0.69
N ILE A 322 33.73 1.51 2.00
CA ILE A 322 33.30 0.23 2.57
C ILE A 322 31.80 0.03 2.38
N GLU A 323 30.98 1.05 2.61
CA GLU A 323 29.53 0.96 2.37
C GLU A 323 29.22 0.61 0.90
N GLU A 324 29.94 1.19 -0.06
CA GLU A 324 29.84 0.85 -1.48
C GLU A 324 30.22 -0.62 -1.75
N TYR A 325 31.34 -1.08 -1.20
CA TYR A 325 31.75 -2.49 -1.31
C TYR A 325 30.69 -3.45 -0.73
N ILE A 326 30.14 -3.14 0.44
CA ILE A 326 29.10 -3.96 1.07
C ILE A 326 27.85 -4.00 0.17
N ILE A 327 27.41 -2.84 -0.34
CA ILE A 327 26.25 -2.77 -1.22
C ILE A 327 26.48 -3.60 -2.48
N GLU A 328 27.66 -3.56 -3.08
CA GLU A 328 28.01 -4.36 -4.26
C GLU A 328 28.00 -5.87 -3.96
N ASP A 329 28.61 -6.31 -2.85
CA ASP A 329 28.59 -7.70 -2.43
C ASP A 329 27.16 -8.21 -2.17
N LEU A 330 26.35 -7.42 -1.46
CA LEU A 330 24.94 -7.73 -1.21
C LEU A 330 24.14 -7.81 -2.52
N SER A 331 24.35 -6.87 -3.44
CA SER A 331 23.71 -6.83 -4.77
C SER A 331 24.05 -8.05 -5.62
N ASN A 332 25.30 -8.51 -5.53
CA ASN A 332 25.77 -9.68 -6.27
C ASN A 332 25.14 -10.97 -5.74
N LYS A 333 25.02 -11.10 -4.41
CA LYS A 333 24.45 -12.27 -3.73
C LYS A 333 22.92 -12.30 -3.70
N ALA A 334 22.26 -11.15 -3.90
CA ALA A 334 20.81 -11.08 -3.90
C ALA A 334 20.21 -11.87 -5.07
N GLN A 335 19.24 -12.74 -4.73
CA GLN A 335 18.41 -13.42 -5.72
C GLN A 335 17.16 -12.59 -6.02
N VAL A 336 16.62 -11.93 -4.99
CA VAL A 336 15.41 -11.13 -5.11
C VAL A 336 15.59 -9.76 -4.46
N VAL A 337 15.19 -8.72 -5.17
CA VAL A 337 15.09 -7.35 -4.63
C VAL A 337 13.62 -6.98 -4.57
N THR A 338 13.16 -6.48 -3.43
CA THR A 338 11.77 -6.08 -3.20
C THR A 338 11.69 -4.56 -2.98
N ALA A 339 10.75 -3.89 -3.64
CA ALA A 339 10.59 -2.42 -3.52
C ALA A 339 9.17 -1.96 -3.86
N THR A 340 8.81 -0.71 -3.57
CA THR A 340 7.64 -0.11 -4.22
C THR A 340 7.93 0.22 -5.69
N LEU A 341 6.91 0.51 -6.49
CA LEU A 341 7.08 0.90 -7.91
C LEU A 341 8.15 2.00 -8.09
N VAL A 342 7.97 3.13 -7.40
CA VAL A 342 8.93 4.25 -7.41
C VAL A 342 10.20 3.91 -6.64
N GLY A 343 10.08 3.24 -5.49
CA GLY A 343 11.22 2.85 -4.65
C GLY A 343 12.20 1.89 -5.33
N SER A 344 11.77 1.22 -6.41
CA SER A 344 12.64 0.40 -7.24
C SER A 344 13.80 1.18 -7.88
N ASN A 345 13.71 2.52 -7.96
CA ASN A 345 14.78 3.39 -8.46
C ASN A 345 15.80 3.86 -7.42
N HIS A 346 15.84 3.20 -6.25
CA HIS A 346 16.82 3.51 -5.21
C HIS A 346 18.27 3.46 -5.70
N TYR A 347 19.08 4.44 -5.29
CA TYR A 347 20.45 4.63 -5.78
C TYR A 347 21.37 3.43 -5.52
N SER A 348 21.17 2.72 -4.40
CA SER A 348 21.98 1.56 -4.01
C SER A 348 21.91 0.40 -4.99
N MET A 349 20.86 0.31 -5.82
CA MET A 349 20.63 -0.81 -6.74
C MET A 349 20.54 -0.38 -8.21
N LYS A 350 21.15 0.76 -8.58
CA LYS A 350 21.03 1.32 -9.95
C LYS A 350 21.68 0.46 -11.04
N SER A 351 22.69 -0.33 -10.72
CA SER A 351 23.48 -1.11 -11.69
C SER A 351 22.98 -2.54 -11.92
N ILE A 352 21.94 -2.98 -11.20
CA ILE A 352 21.40 -4.34 -11.35
C ILE A 352 20.43 -4.37 -12.54
N ILE A 353 20.72 -5.25 -13.50
CA ILE A 353 19.76 -5.66 -14.53
C ILE A 353 19.07 -6.93 -14.01
N TYR A 354 17.75 -6.93 -14.03
CA TYR A 354 16.94 -8.07 -13.62
C TYR A 354 16.54 -8.88 -14.84
N ASP A 355 16.46 -10.19 -14.69
CA ASP A 355 15.92 -11.04 -15.76
C ASP A 355 14.40 -10.92 -15.78
N THR A 356 13.78 -10.95 -14.60
CA THR A 356 12.33 -10.88 -14.44
C THR A 356 11.92 -9.79 -13.44
N VAL A 357 10.92 -9.00 -13.82
CA VAL A 357 10.22 -8.04 -12.96
C VAL A 357 8.84 -8.61 -12.63
N VAL A 358 8.49 -8.66 -11.35
CA VAL A 358 7.18 -9.08 -10.86
C VAL A 358 6.49 -7.86 -10.26
N ILE A 359 5.31 -7.51 -10.76
CA ILE A 359 4.46 -6.46 -10.16
C ILE A 359 3.25 -7.14 -9.52
N ASP A 360 3.21 -7.21 -8.20
CA ASP A 360 2.00 -7.60 -7.46
C ASP A 360 1.10 -6.40 -7.23
N GLU A 361 -0.19 -6.67 -7.03
CA GLU A 361 -1.26 -5.66 -6.94
C GLU A 361 -1.26 -4.71 -8.15
N ALA A 362 -0.94 -5.22 -9.34
CA ALA A 362 -0.81 -4.42 -10.56
C ALA A 362 -2.12 -3.69 -10.95
N GLY A 363 -3.28 -4.18 -10.50
CA GLY A 363 -4.58 -3.51 -10.66
C GLY A 363 -4.74 -2.22 -9.84
N GLN A 364 -3.83 -1.93 -8.91
CA GLN A 364 -3.78 -0.68 -8.13
C GLN A 364 -2.65 0.25 -8.58
N GLY A 365 -1.83 -0.16 -9.56
CA GLY A 365 -0.72 0.65 -10.07
C GLY A 365 -1.19 1.56 -11.20
N ILE A 366 -0.92 2.87 -11.09
CA ILE A 366 -1.00 3.74 -12.26
C ILE A 366 0.07 3.34 -13.26
N GLU A 367 -0.29 3.27 -14.53
CA GLU A 367 0.61 2.76 -15.56
C GLU A 367 1.97 3.48 -15.63
N PRO A 368 2.07 4.82 -15.54
CA PRO A 368 3.36 5.50 -15.53
C PRO A 368 4.32 5.02 -14.44
N ALA A 369 3.81 4.65 -13.26
CA ALA A 369 4.61 4.11 -12.17
C ALA A 369 5.10 2.68 -12.46
N CYS A 370 4.31 1.87 -13.17
CA CYS A 370 4.70 0.52 -13.57
C CYS A 370 5.89 0.51 -14.54
N TRP A 371 6.03 1.54 -15.38
CA TRP A 371 7.16 1.64 -16.31
C TRP A 371 8.52 1.80 -15.61
N ILE A 372 8.57 2.36 -14.39
CA ILE A 372 9.82 2.53 -13.62
C ILE A 372 10.57 1.19 -13.43
N PRO A 373 9.94 0.13 -12.86
CA PRO A 373 10.57 -1.17 -12.71
C PRO A 373 10.63 -1.98 -14.01
N ILE A 374 9.66 -1.84 -14.94
CA ILE A 374 9.62 -2.59 -16.21
C ILE A 374 10.91 -2.38 -17.01
N LEU A 375 11.42 -1.16 -17.05
CA LEU A 375 12.65 -0.80 -17.79
C LEU A 375 13.93 -1.44 -17.24
N LYS A 376 13.85 -2.14 -16.11
CA LYS A 376 14.98 -2.81 -15.46
C LYS A 376 14.99 -4.32 -15.71
N GLY A 377 13.95 -4.85 -16.36
CA GLY A 377 13.74 -6.27 -16.60
C GLY A 377 13.71 -6.63 -18.09
N LYS A 378 13.93 -7.91 -18.38
CA LYS A 378 13.73 -8.47 -19.73
C LYS A 378 12.35 -9.12 -19.90
N LYS A 379 11.76 -9.51 -18.77
CA LYS A 379 10.46 -10.17 -18.66
C LYS A 379 9.62 -9.57 -17.55
N LEU A 380 8.31 -9.50 -17.76
CA LEU A 380 7.33 -8.95 -16.82
C LEU A 380 6.31 -10.02 -16.43
N ILE A 381 6.09 -10.13 -15.12
CA ILE A 381 4.99 -10.89 -14.54
C ILE A 381 4.09 -9.89 -13.85
N LEU A 382 2.87 -9.74 -14.34
CA LEU A 382 1.84 -8.96 -13.65
C LEU A 382 0.99 -9.90 -12.82
N ALA A 383 0.81 -9.56 -11.55
CA ALA A 383 -0.11 -10.27 -10.67
C ALA A 383 -1.06 -9.27 -10.01
N GLY A 384 -2.34 -9.63 -9.98
CA GLY A 384 -3.36 -8.75 -9.44
C GLY A 384 -4.76 -9.17 -9.81
N ASP A 385 -5.69 -8.26 -9.56
CA ASP A 385 -7.09 -8.43 -9.90
C ASP A 385 -7.68 -7.10 -10.37
N HIS A 386 -7.94 -7.00 -11.67
CA HIS A 386 -8.51 -5.79 -12.28
C HIS A 386 -10.03 -5.66 -12.01
N CYS A 387 -10.66 -6.67 -11.40
CA CYS A 387 -12.04 -6.62 -10.90
C CYS A 387 -12.16 -6.09 -9.45
N GLN A 388 -11.03 -5.74 -8.81
CA GLN A 388 -10.98 -5.07 -7.51
C GLN A 388 -10.63 -3.57 -7.67
N LEU A 389 -10.26 -2.89 -6.59
CA LEU A 389 -10.05 -1.43 -6.59
C LEU A 389 -9.02 -0.98 -7.64
N PRO A 390 -9.35 -0.01 -8.51
CA PRO A 390 -8.40 0.65 -9.39
C PRO A 390 -7.46 1.58 -8.59
N PRO A 391 -6.38 2.12 -9.19
CA PRO A 391 -5.60 3.17 -8.57
C PRO A 391 -6.47 4.40 -8.23
N THR A 392 -6.14 5.06 -7.11
CA THR A 392 -6.76 6.35 -6.76
C THR A 392 -6.21 7.44 -7.68
N ILE A 393 -7.07 7.99 -8.55
CA ILE A 393 -6.77 9.15 -9.40
C ILE A 393 -7.47 10.38 -8.83
N LYS A 394 -6.73 11.47 -8.62
CA LYS A 394 -7.26 12.72 -8.04
C LYS A 394 -8.01 13.56 -9.07
N SER A 395 -7.52 13.58 -10.31
CA SER A 395 -8.17 14.27 -11.42
C SER A 395 -9.26 13.41 -12.05
N GLN A 396 -10.51 13.88 -11.93
CA GLN A 396 -11.63 13.30 -12.65
C GLN A 396 -11.43 13.35 -14.17
N GLU A 397 -10.80 14.43 -14.68
CA GLU A 397 -10.47 14.56 -16.10
C GLU A 397 -9.46 13.49 -16.55
N ALA A 398 -8.34 13.33 -15.82
CA ALA A 398 -7.35 12.32 -16.17
C ALA A 398 -7.92 10.90 -16.05
N SER A 399 -8.75 10.65 -15.03
CA SER A 399 -9.46 9.38 -14.86
C SER A 399 -10.38 9.08 -16.05
N ALA A 400 -11.22 10.04 -16.44
CA ALA A 400 -12.15 9.88 -17.57
C ALA A 400 -11.43 9.66 -18.92
N LYS A 401 -10.24 10.26 -19.10
CA LYS A 401 -9.39 10.05 -20.28
C LYS A 401 -8.57 8.74 -20.22
N GLY A 402 -8.72 7.94 -19.16
CA GLY A 402 -8.18 6.57 -19.11
C GLY A 402 -6.92 6.39 -18.26
N LEU A 403 -6.53 7.35 -17.41
CA LEU A 403 -5.42 7.15 -16.46
C LEU A 403 -5.74 6.08 -15.39
N SER A 404 -7.03 5.85 -15.12
CA SER A 404 -7.53 4.80 -14.23
C SER A 404 -7.43 3.39 -14.85
N ASN A 405 -7.31 3.29 -16.18
CA ASN A 405 -7.14 2.01 -16.87
C ASN A 405 -5.71 1.50 -16.67
N THR A 406 -5.57 0.50 -15.80
CA THR A 406 -4.25 -0.04 -15.44
C THR A 406 -3.61 -0.82 -16.58
N LEU A 407 -2.28 -0.95 -16.52
CA LEU A 407 -1.53 -1.81 -17.44
C LEU A 407 -2.03 -3.27 -17.38
N LEU A 408 -2.38 -3.76 -16.18
CA LEU A 408 -2.95 -5.09 -15.99
C LEU A 408 -4.25 -5.26 -16.78
N GLU A 409 -5.18 -4.31 -16.65
CA GLU A 409 -6.48 -4.34 -17.33
C GLU A 409 -6.31 -4.32 -18.86
N LYS A 410 -5.50 -3.38 -19.36
CA LYS A 410 -5.21 -3.26 -20.81
C LYS A 410 -4.64 -4.56 -21.40
N LEU A 411 -3.66 -5.16 -20.74
CA LEU A 411 -2.99 -6.37 -21.24
C LEU A 411 -3.83 -7.63 -21.05
N THR A 412 -4.67 -7.69 -20.01
CA THR A 412 -5.59 -8.82 -19.80
C THR A 412 -6.61 -8.92 -20.93
N VAL A 413 -7.15 -7.79 -21.37
CA VAL A 413 -8.07 -7.74 -22.52
C VAL A 413 -7.33 -8.03 -23.83
N LYS A 414 -6.11 -7.50 -23.99
CA LYS A 414 -5.35 -7.60 -25.23
C LYS A 414 -4.75 -8.98 -25.49
N TYR A 415 -4.26 -9.65 -24.45
CA TYR A 415 -3.57 -10.94 -24.54
C TYR A 415 -4.16 -11.98 -23.58
N PRO A 416 -5.37 -12.49 -23.83
CA PRO A 416 -5.99 -13.53 -22.99
C PRO A 416 -5.11 -14.78 -22.84
N GLU A 417 -4.29 -15.10 -23.84
CA GLU A 417 -3.35 -16.22 -23.83
C GLU A 417 -2.22 -16.07 -22.80
N ALA A 418 -1.93 -14.84 -22.36
CA ALA A 418 -0.94 -14.58 -21.32
C ALA A 418 -1.54 -14.62 -19.90
N VAL A 419 -2.87 -14.74 -19.78
CA VAL A 419 -3.59 -14.65 -18.52
C VAL A 419 -3.87 -16.04 -17.96
N THR A 420 -3.47 -16.26 -16.71
CA THR A 420 -3.85 -17.45 -15.94
C THR A 420 -4.71 -17.03 -14.75
N LEU A 421 -5.99 -17.41 -14.79
CA LEU A 421 -6.94 -17.19 -13.70
C LEU A 421 -6.81 -18.30 -12.65
N ILE A 422 -6.48 -17.94 -11.41
CA ILE A 422 -6.52 -18.89 -10.30
C ILE A 422 -7.96 -19.02 -9.83
N GLN A 423 -8.55 -20.21 -9.99
CA GLN A 423 -10.00 -20.40 -9.80
C GLN A 423 -10.38 -20.86 -8.39
N THR A 424 -9.50 -21.56 -7.66
CA THR A 424 -9.83 -22.09 -6.33
C THR A 424 -9.55 -21.06 -5.24
N GLN A 425 -10.56 -20.71 -4.44
CA GLN A 425 -10.47 -19.78 -3.31
C GLN A 425 -10.57 -20.50 -1.96
N TYR A 426 -9.86 -19.98 -0.96
CA TYR A 426 -9.67 -20.56 0.38
C TYR A 426 -10.16 -19.63 1.51
N ARG A 427 -11.01 -18.66 1.20
CA ARG A 427 -11.48 -17.63 2.15
C ARG A 427 -12.96 -17.76 2.47
N MET A 428 -13.80 -17.72 1.44
CA MET A 428 -15.22 -17.44 1.53
C MET A 428 -16.02 -18.74 1.57
N ASN A 429 -17.14 -18.71 2.29
CA ASN A 429 -18.22 -19.67 2.08
C ASN A 429 -18.67 -19.63 0.61
N GLU A 430 -19.13 -20.76 0.05
CA GLU A 430 -19.60 -20.83 -1.33
C GLU A 430 -20.71 -19.84 -1.64
N GLN A 431 -21.66 -19.63 -0.72
CA GLN A 431 -22.75 -18.66 -0.87
C GLN A 431 -22.27 -17.21 -0.89
N ILE A 432 -21.22 -16.88 -0.13
CA ILE A 432 -20.62 -15.53 -0.16
C ILE A 432 -19.91 -15.32 -1.50
N MET A 433 -19.18 -16.34 -1.97
CA MET A 433 -18.41 -16.30 -3.22
C MET A 433 -19.30 -16.20 -4.47
N ALA A 434 -20.45 -16.88 -4.49
CA ALA A 434 -21.20 -17.14 -5.72
C ALA A 434 -21.61 -15.88 -6.50
N HIS A 435 -22.11 -14.83 -5.83
CA HIS A 435 -22.49 -13.59 -6.51
C HIS A 435 -21.29 -12.89 -7.17
N SER A 436 -20.19 -12.77 -6.43
CA SER A 436 -18.93 -12.19 -6.94
C SER A 436 -18.36 -13.02 -8.10
N SER A 437 -18.35 -14.35 -7.98
CA SER A 437 -17.92 -15.28 -9.04
C SER A 437 -18.70 -15.07 -10.33
N LYS A 438 -20.04 -15.05 -10.24
CA LYS A 438 -20.93 -14.84 -11.38
C LYS A 438 -20.72 -13.48 -12.04
N THR A 439 -20.64 -12.42 -11.23
CA THR A 439 -20.67 -11.04 -11.72
C THR A 439 -19.33 -10.60 -12.31
N PHE A 440 -18.21 -10.97 -11.67
CA PHE A 440 -16.88 -10.45 -12.04
C PHE A 440 -15.97 -11.47 -12.71
N TYR A 441 -16.22 -12.77 -12.49
CA TYR A 441 -15.26 -13.82 -12.86
C TYR A 441 -15.88 -14.92 -13.72
N GLY A 442 -16.99 -14.63 -14.42
CA GLY A 442 -17.62 -15.56 -15.36
C GLY A 442 -18.09 -16.87 -14.73
N ASN A 443 -18.37 -16.86 -13.43
CA ASN A 443 -18.72 -18.03 -12.62
C ASN A 443 -17.62 -19.12 -12.57
N LEU A 444 -16.35 -18.74 -12.76
CA LEU A 444 -15.22 -19.68 -12.77
C LEU A 444 -14.65 -19.97 -11.37
N LEU A 445 -14.96 -19.15 -10.35
CA LEU A 445 -14.40 -19.36 -9.01
C LEU A 445 -15.05 -20.56 -8.31
N LYS A 446 -14.22 -21.32 -7.59
CA LYS A 446 -14.62 -22.50 -6.83
C LYS A 446 -14.15 -22.37 -5.38
N ALA A 447 -15.06 -22.60 -4.43
CA ALA A 447 -14.69 -22.66 -3.02
C ALA A 447 -13.96 -23.98 -2.74
N HIS A 448 -12.81 -23.91 -2.08
CA HIS A 448 -12.14 -25.10 -1.58
C HIS A 448 -13.00 -25.80 -0.53
N GLU A 449 -12.94 -27.13 -0.44
CA GLU A 449 -13.73 -27.93 0.51
C GLU A 449 -13.59 -27.47 1.96
N SER A 450 -12.42 -26.93 2.34
CA SER A 450 -12.14 -26.42 3.68
C SER A 450 -12.94 -25.16 4.06
N VAL A 451 -13.51 -24.46 3.08
CA VAL A 451 -14.27 -23.22 3.30
C VAL A 451 -15.66 -23.24 2.67
N ALA A 452 -15.95 -24.14 1.72
CA ALA A 452 -17.21 -24.15 0.97
C ALA A 452 -18.46 -24.10 1.87
N SER A 453 -18.46 -24.83 2.98
CA SER A 453 -19.60 -24.93 3.92
C SER A 453 -19.36 -24.27 5.28
N HIS A 454 -18.24 -23.55 5.48
CA HIS A 454 -17.94 -22.97 6.79
C HIS A 454 -18.91 -21.83 7.14
N GLN A 455 -19.34 -21.76 8.40
CA GLN A 455 -20.29 -20.78 8.90
C GLN A 455 -19.97 -20.46 10.37
N LEU A 456 -20.50 -19.36 10.89
CA LEU A 456 -20.32 -19.00 12.30
C LEU A 456 -21.11 -19.94 13.22
N SER A 457 -22.39 -20.15 12.91
CA SER A 457 -23.27 -21.13 13.53
C SER A 457 -24.49 -21.34 12.63
N ALA A 458 -25.33 -22.34 12.92
CA ALA A 458 -26.57 -22.57 12.17
C ALA A 458 -27.59 -21.41 12.27
N ALA A 459 -27.46 -20.54 13.28
CA ALA A 459 -28.33 -19.37 13.46
C ALA A 459 -27.97 -18.20 12.52
N TYR A 460 -26.74 -18.20 11.99
CA TYR A 460 -26.23 -17.13 11.14
C TYR A 460 -25.91 -17.68 9.74
N PRO A 461 -26.86 -17.65 8.80
CA PRO A 461 -26.60 -18.07 7.42
C PRO A 461 -25.46 -17.24 6.81
N PRO A 462 -24.65 -17.81 5.91
CA PRO A 462 -23.43 -17.15 5.42
C PRO A 462 -23.63 -15.80 4.73
N VAL A 463 -24.82 -15.56 4.16
CA VAL A 463 -25.18 -14.30 3.51
C VAL A 463 -26.52 -13.83 4.09
N GLN A 464 -26.63 -12.53 4.35
CA GLN A 464 -27.87 -11.85 4.69
C GLN A 464 -27.91 -10.49 4.00
N PHE A 465 -29.00 -10.22 3.28
CA PHE A 465 -29.35 -8.85 2.88
C PHE A 465 -30.54 -8.42 3.72
N ILE A 466 -30.36 -7.37 4.52
CA ILE A 466 -31.40 -6.80 5.37
C ILE A 466 -31.88 -5.51 4.73
N ASP A 467 -33.09 -5.58 4.17
CA ASP A 467 -33.73 -4.48 3.48
C ASP A 467 -34.36 -3.48 4.46
N THR A 468 -33.97 -2.22 4.33
CA THR A 468 -34.51 -1.10 5.13
C THR A 468 -35.59 -0.31 4.39
N ALA A 469 -35.98 -0.72 3.19
CA ALA A 469 -37.05 -0.08 2.44
C ALA A 469 -38.35 0.00 3.27
N GLY A 470 -38.95 1.20 3.29
CA GLY A 470 -40.19 1.44 4.04
C GLY A 470 -40.05 1.44 5.57
N CYS A 471 -38.84 1.38 6.13
CA CYS A 471 -38.61 1.42 7.58
C CYS A 471 -38.41 2.85 8.14
N GLY A 472 -38.43 3.87 7.28
CA GLY A 472 -38.16 5.27 7.68
C GLY A 472 -36.69 5.55 7.99
N PHE A 473 -35.76 4.74 7.46
CA PHE A 473 -34.33 4.94 7.65
C PHE A 473 -33.82 5.94 6.60
N GLU A 474 -33.87 7.23 6.94
CA GLU A 474 -33.58 8.32 6.00
C GLU A 474 -32.11 8.72 6.03
N GLU A 475 -31.52 8.91 4.84
CA GLU A 475 -30.18 9.47 4.75
C GLU A 475 -30.16 10.96 5.12
N LYS A 476 -29.06 11.41 5.73
CA LYS A 476 -28.78 12.81 6.05
C LYS A 476 -27.51 13.24 5.31
N LEU A 477 -27.58 14.40 4.66
CA LEU A 477 -26.44 15.02 4.01
C LEU A 477 -25.70 15.90 5.01
N GLU A 478 -24.44 15.57 5.30
CA GLU A 478 -23.56 16.37 6.15
C GLU A 478 -22.37 16.88 5.31
N GLY A 479 -22.54 18.07 4.72
CA GLY A 479 -21.52 18.66 3.86
C GLY A 479 -21.38 17.92 2.52
N THR A 480 -20.29 17.17 2.33
CA THR A 480 -19.99 16.43 1.08
C THR A 480 -20.11 14.90 1.24
N SER A 481 -20.60 14.43 2.38
CA SER A 481 -20.77 13.01 2.69
C SER A 481 -22.19 12.75 3.22
N SER A 482 -22.57 11.48 3.27
CA SER A 482 -23.89 11.02 3.73
C SER A 482 -23.76 10.18 4.99
N THR A 483 -24.79 10.25 5.83
CA THR A 483 -24.99 9.39 7.00
C THR A 483 -26.41 8.83 6.99
N ASN A 484 -26.64 7.72 7.68
CA ASN A 484 -27.95 7.17 7.95
C ASN A 484 -27.95 6.67 9.40
N PRO A 485 -28.37 7.52 10.37
CA PRO A 485 -28.33 7.20 11.79
C PRO A 485 -29.16 6.00 12.18
N GLU A 486 -30.33 5.83 11.58
CA GLU A 486 -31.26 4.75 11.85
C GLU A 486 -30.67 3.41 11.37
N GLU A 487 -30.08 3.38 10.17
CA GLU A 487 -29.33 2.22 9.65
C GLU A 487 -28.12 1.89 10.54
N ALA A 488 -27.39 2.91 11.00
CA ALA A 488 -26.24 2.73 11.89
C ALA A 488 -26.66 2.11 13.24
N ALA A 489 -27.70 2.65 13.87
CA ALA A 489 -28.24 2.13 15.13
C ALA A 489 -28.73 0.68 14.98
N PHE A 490 -29.43 0.40 13.88
CA PHE A 490 -29.89 -0.94 13.54
C PHE A 490 -28.73 -1.93 13.38
N LEU A 491 -27.71 -1.57 12.61
CA LEU A 491 -26.52 -2.43 12.41
C LEU A 491 -25.83 -2.71 13.75
N VAL A 492 -25.69 -1.71 14.62
CA VAL A 492 -25.11 -1.90 15.96
C VAL A 492 -25.96 -2.85 16.82
N LYS A 493 -27.30 -2.75 16.79
CA LYS A 493 -28.18 -3.72 17.48
C LYS A 493 -27.95 -5.15 16.97
N ARG A 494 -27.85 -5.35 15.65
CA ARG A 494 -27.53 -6.67 15.06
C ARG A 494 -26.17 -7.19 15.50
N LEU A 495 -25.19 -6.30 15.60
CA LEU A 495 -23.85 -6.63 16.07
C LEU A 495 -23.87 -7.04 17.56
N GLU A 496 -24.62 -6.34 18.41
CA GLU A 496 -24.81 -6.70 19.82
C GLU A 496 -25.41 -8.10 19.99
N GLU A 497 -26.41 -8.45 19.18
CA GLU A 497 -26.99 -9.80 19.18
C GLU A 497 -25.96 -10.86 18.79
N LEU A 498 -25.18 -10.62 17.73
CA LEU A 498 -24.09 -11.53 17.36
C LEU A 498 -23.08 -11.68 18.49
N VAL A 499 -22.66 -10.58 19.13
CA VAL A 499 -21.69 -10.65 20.22
C VAL A 499 -22.25 -11.44 21.42
N LYS A 500 -23.52 -11.23 21.79
CA LYS A 500 -24.18 -11.95 22.90
C LYS A 500 -24.12 -13.46 22.73
N ASP A 501 -24.34 -13.97 21.52
CA ASP A 501 -24.33 -15.40 21.21
C ASP A 501 -22.92 -16.05 21.26
N PHE A 502 -21.88 -15.22 21.35
CA PHE A 502 -20.48 -15.64 21.36
C PHE A 502 -19.71 -15.22 22.62
N VAL A 503 -20.35 -14.62 23.63
CA VAL A 503 -19.69 -14.20 24.89
C VAL A 503 -18.99 -15.36 25.60
N GLU A 504 -19.59 -16.55 25.60
CA GLU A 504 -19.02 -17.76 26.21
C GLU A 504 -18.19 -18.61 25.22
N LYS A 505 -17.98 -18.11 24.00
CA LYS A 505 -17.27 -18.81 22.92
C LYS A 505 -16.07 -17.99 22.45
N THR A 506 -15.31 -18.57 21.53
CA THR A 506 -14.29 -17.80 20.81
C THR A 506 -14.97 -16.75 19.93
N MET A 507 -14.71 -15.48 20.24
CA MET A 507 -15.25 -14.38 19.45
C MET A 507 -14.74 -14.40 18.02
N PRO A 508 -15.62 -14.30 17.01
CA PRO A 508 -15.20 -14.15 15.64
C PRO A 508 -14.53 -12.80 15.42
N SER A 509 -13.63 -12.73 14.44
CA SER A 509 -13.12 -11.43 13.97
C SER A 509 -14.20 -10.72 13.14
N ILE A 510 -14.46 -9.43 13.44
CA ILE A 510 -15.57 -8.68 12.83
C ILE A 510 -15.05 -7.44 12.10
N ALA A 511 -15.61 -7.16 10.92
CA ALA A 511 -15.49 -5.87 10.26
C ALA A 511 -16.86 -5.22 10.09
N VAL A 512 -16.91 -3.91 10.34
CA VAL A 512 -18.01 -3.03 9.95
C VAL A 512 -17.46 -2.09 8.87
N ILE A 513 -18.12 -2.11 7.70
CA ILE A 513 -17.69 -1.40 6.51
C ILE A 513 -18.82 -0.47 6.05
N SER A 514 -18.47 0.73 5.63
CA SER A 514 -19.37 1.64 4.93
C SER A 514 -18.59 2.41 3.84
N PRO A 515 -19.24 2.74 2.70
CA PRO A 515 -18.63 3.60 1.68
C PRO A 515 -18.33 5.03 2.17
N TYR A 516 -19.04 5.52 3.18
CA TYR A 516 -19.02 6.92 3.60
C TYR A 516 -18.26 7.14 4.91
N LYS A 517 -17.32 8.10 4.91
CA LYS A 517 -16.46 8.38 6.07
C LYS A 517 -17.23 8.87 7.29
N GLN A 518 -18.28 9.68 7.10
CA GLN A 518 -19.10 10.15 8.23
C GLN A 518 -19.95 9.03 8.81
N GLN A 519 -20.49 8.12 7.98
CA GLN A 519 -21.18 6.93 8.48
C GLN A 519 -20.24 6.07 9.34
N ILE A 520 -18.97 5.94 8.94
CA ILE A 520 -17.94 5.27 9.76
C ILE A 520 -17.72 5.96 11.11
N GLN A 521 -17.74 7.30 11.17
CA GLN A 521 -17.62 8.04 12.43
C GLN A 521 -18.81 7.78 13.33
N LEU A 522 -20.03 7.85 12.78
CA LEU A 522 -21.26 7.56 13.51
C LEU A 522 -21.31 6.12 14.05
N LEU A 523 -20.93 5.14 13.22
CA LEU A 523 -20.82 3.73 13.63
C LEU A 523 -19.80 3.54 14.76
N LYS A 524 -18.67 4.25 14.71
CA LYS A 524 -17.68 4.23 15.81
C LYS A 524 -18.29 4.78 17.10
N GLU A 525 -18.97 5.92 17.04
CA GLU A 525 -19.62 6.52 18.20
C GLU A 525 -20.63 5.57 18.84
N PHE A 526 -21.50 4.94 18.04
CA PHE A 526 -22.50 4.00 18.54
C PHE A 526 -21.87 2.73 19.14
N ILE A 527 -20.83 2.18 18.50
CA ILE A 527 -20.11 1.01 19.02
C ILE A 527 -19.36 1.35 20.32
N HIS A 528 -18.81 2.56 20.44
CA HIS A 528 -18.17 3.02 21.68
C HIS A 528 -19.16 3.27 22.82
N ALA A 529 -20.38 3.71 22.50
CA ALA A 529 -21.45 3.94 23.47
C ALA A 529 -22.13 2.65 23.96
N SER A 530 -22.07 1.56 23.19
CA SER A 530 -22.66 0.27 23.58
C SER A 530 -21.85 -0.42 24.70
N SER A 531 -22.51 -0.68 25.82
CA SER A 531 -21.93 -1.43 26.95
C SER A 531 -21.66 -2.90 26.62
N ILE A 532 -22.35 -3.46 25.63
CA ILE A 532 -22.19 -4.86 25.18
C ILE A 532 -20.97 -5.01 24.27
N LEU A 533 -20.74 -4.01 23.39
CA LEU A 533 -19.64 -4.06 22.43
C LEU A 533 -18.32 -3.51 22.97
N GLN A 534 -18.38 -2.66 24.01
CA GLN A 534 -17.20 -2.05 24.62
C GLN A 534 -16.07 -3.05 24.95
N PRO A 535 -16.35 -4.21 25.59
CA PRO A 535 -15.32 -5.21 25.90
C PRO A 535 -14.65 -5.82 24.66
N TRP A 536 -15.29 -5.73 23.48
CA TRP A 536 -14.89 -6.42 22.25
C TRP A 536 -14.40 -5.47 21.16
N GLN A 537 -14.17 -4.19 21.46
CA GLN A 537 -13.72 -3.20 20.48
C GLN A 537 -12.47 -3.63 19.70
N ASN A 538 -11.54 -4.35 20.34
CA ASN A 538 -10.33 -4.85 19.69
C ASN A 538 -10.61 -5.94 18.63
N SER A 539 -11.75 -6.61 18.72
CA SER A 539 -12.19 -7.64 17.75
C SER A 539 -13.03 -7.06 16.60
N ILE A 540 -13.49 -5.81 16.73
CA ILE A 540 -14.37 -5.13 15.78
C ILE A 540 -13.57 -4.02 15.08
N THR A 541 -13.30 -4.22 13.79
CA THR A 541 -12.63 -3.21 12.96
C THR A 541 -13.68 -2.39 12.21
N ILE A 542 -13.60 -1.05 12.25
CA ILE A 542 -14.57 -0.16 11.58
C ILE A 542 -13.83 0.80 10.66
N ASN A 543 -13.95 0.63 9.34
CA ASN A 543 -13.27 1.46 8.34
C ASN A 543 -14.02 1.48 6.99
N THR A 544 -13.59 2.37 6.09
CA THR A 544 -14.05 2.41 4.70
C THR A 544 -13.53 1.21 3.89
N ILE A 545 -14.17 0.95 2.75
CA ILE A 545 -13.80 -0.13 1.81
C ILE A 545 -12.32 -0.09 1.44
N ASP A 546 -11.81 1.08 1.03
CA ASP A 546 -10.42 1.28 0.58
C ASP A 546 -9.38 0.88 1.66
N SER A 547 -9.72 1.09 2.93
CA SER A 547 -8.82 0.81 4.07
C SER A 547 -8.77 -0.68 4.46
N PHE A 548 -9.75 -1.48 4.00
CA PHE A 548 -9.87 -2.91 4.31
C PHE A 548 -9.19 -3.83 3.29
N GLN A 549 -8.53 -3.27 2.28
CA GLN A 549 -7.90 -4.05 1.23
C GLN A 549 -6.83 -5.01 1.78
N GLY A 550 -6.83 -6.24 1.25
CA GLY A 550 -5.91 -7.30 1.69
C GLY A 550 -6.23 -7.92 3.05
N GLN A 551 -7.20 -7.38 3.80
CA GLN A 551 -7.67 -7.97 5.06
C GLN A 551 -8.82 -8.95 4.80
N GLU A 552 -9.16 -9.73 5.83
CA GLU A 552 -10.33 -10.60 5.89
C GLU A 552 -10.83 -10.69 7.33
N ARG A 553 -12.13 -10.99 7.51
CA ARG A 553 -12.77 -11.17 8.81
C ARG A 553 -13.76 -12.33 8.75
N ASP A 554 -14.01 -12.97 9.89
CA ASP A 554 -14.98 -14.05 9.98
C ASP A 554 -16.39 -13.55 9.67
N ALA A 555 -16.74 -12.38 10.19
CA ALA A 555 -17.99 -11.67 9.92
C ALA A 555 -17.73 -10.27 9.33
N VAL A 556 -18.48 -9.90 8.30
CA VAL A 556 -18.48 -8.54 7.72
C VAL A 556 -19.89 -8.00 7.69
N PHE A 557 -20.07 -6.81 8.25
CA PHE A 557 -21.29 -6.04 8.20
C PHE A 557 -21.06 -4.82 7.30
N ILE A 558 -21.92 -4.62 6.31
CA ILE A 558 -21.85 -3.50 5.37
C ILE A 558 -23.07 -2.60 5.58
N SER A 559 -22.83 -1.33 5.88
CA SER A 559 -23.83 -0.27 5.87
C SER A 559 -23.77 0.47 4.54
N MET A 560 -24.85 0.36 3.75
CA MET A 560 -24.95 0.98 2.42
C MET A 560 -25.26 2.48 2.50
N THR A 561 -25.87 2.95 3.59
CA THR A 561 -26.15 4.36 3.93
C THR A 561 -27.18 5.05 3.03
N ARG A 562 -27.20 4.75 1.72
CA ARG A 562 -28.04 5.44 0.74
C ARG A 562 -29.48 4.99 0.82
N SER A 563 -30.37 5.96 0.98
CA SER A 563 -31.82 5.79 1.14
C SER A 563 -32.51 7.11 0.76
N ASN A 564 -32.95 7.24 -0.50
CA ASN A 564 -33.52 8.46 -1.06
C ASN A 564 -34.51 8.17 -2.21
N THR A 565 -35.41 9.11 -2.46
CA THR A 565 -36.45 8.99 -3.49
C THR A 565 -35.94 9.11 -4.92
N ASP A 566 -34.77 9.72 -5.10
CA ASP A 566 -34.19 9.99 -6.43
C ASP A 566 -33.43 8.77 -6.98
N GLY A 567 -33.23 7.73 -6.16
CA GLY A 567 -32.47 6.54 -6.52
C GLY A 567 -30.98 6.82 -6.69
N GLU A 568 -30.44 7.88 -6.10
CA GLU A 568 -29.02 8.23 -6.23
C GLU A 568 -28.15 7.45 -5.23
N ILE A 569 -27.15 6.74 -5.73
CA ILE A 569 -26.27 5.91 -4.88
C ILE A 569 -24.84 6.44 -4.76
N GLY A 570 -24.47 7.49 -5.50
CA GLY A 570 -23.15 8.12 -5.42
C GLY A 570 -21.97 7.13 -5.52
N PHE A 571 -21.08 7.14 -4.52
CA PHE A 571 -19.88 6.27 -4.44
C PHE A 571 -20.17 4.76 -4.51
N VAL A 572 -21.41 4.37 -4.21
CA VAL A 572 -21.86 2.97 -4.25
C VAL A 572 -22.03 2.48 -5.70
N ALA A 573 -22.03 3.36 -6.70
CA ALA A 573 -22.08 2.97 -8.12
C ALA A 573 -20.84 2.20 -8.60
N ASP A 574 -19.70 2.35 -7.92
CA ASP A 574 -18.50 1.58 -8.23
C ASP A 574 -18.62 0.15 -7.70
N THR A 575 -18.96 -0.76 -8.62
CA THR A 575 -19.17 -2.18 -8.32
C THR A 575 -17.89 -2.89 -7.90
N ARG A 576 -16.69 -2.41 -8.29
CA ARG A 576 -15.40 -2.98 -7.87
C ARG A 576 -15.17 -2.75 -6.38
N ARG A 577 -15.55 -1.59 -5.84
CA ARG A 577 -15.54 -1.32 -4.38
C ARG A 577 -16.45 -2.29 -3.64
N MET A 578 -17.65 -2.53 -4.15
CA MET A 578 -18.57 -3.46 -3.49
C MET A 578 -18.07 -4.91 -3.57
N ASN A 579 -17.49 -5.32 -4.70
CA ASN A 579 -16.80 -6.61 -4.82
C ASN A 579 -15.73 -6.78 -3.73
N VAL A 580 -14.91 -5.74 -3.50
CA VAL A 580 -13.90 -5.76 -2.44
C VAL A 580 -14.55 -5.92 -1.07
N ALA A 581 -15.57 -5.12 -0.75
CA ALA A 581 -16.24 -5.14 0.55
C ALA A 581 -16.84 -6.51 0.87
N MET A 582 -17.61 -7.08 -0.07
CA MET A 582 -18.28 -8.38 0.10
C MET A 582 -17.27 -9.53 0.25
N THR A 583 -16.17 -9.49 -0.52
CA THR A 583 -15.15 -10.56 -0.53
C THR A 583 -14.16 -10.48 0.64
N ARG A 584 -14.39 -9.60 1.61
CA ARG A 584 -13.67 -9.60 2.90
C ARG A 584 -14.23 -10.63 3.89
N ALA A 585 -15.48 -11.07 3.72
CA ALA A 585 -16.15 -11.99 4.61
C ALA A 585 -15.65 -13.42 4.43
N ARG A 586 -15.38 -14.14 5.53
CA ARG A 586 -15.10 -15.58 5.47
C ARG A 586 -16.36 -16.39 5.63
N LYS A 587 -17.08 -16.19 6.75
CA LYS A 587 -18.17 -17.06 7.21
C LYS A 587 -19.54 -16.41 7.23
N LEU A 588 -19.60 -15.09 7.44
CA LEU A 588 -20.85 -14.31 7.48
C LEU A 588 -20.67 -12.97 6.77
N LEU A 589 -21.55 -12.68 5.82
CA LEU A 589 -21.71 -11.39 5.17
C LEU A 589 -23.12 -10.86 5.45
N VAL A 590 -23.22 -9.73 6.13
CA VAL A 590 -24.47 -9.01 6.35
C VAL A 590 -24.41 -7.67 5.62
N VAL A 591 -25.36 -7.42 4.73
CA VAL A 591 -25.50 -6.14 4.02
C VAL A 591 -26.80 -5.50 4.45
N VAL A 592 -26.74 -4.28 4.98
CA VAL A 592 -27.91 -3.49 5.39
C VAL A 592 -28.03 -2.33 4.41
N GLY A 593 -29.21 -2.16 3.80
CA GLY A 593 -29.45 -1.05 2.89
C GLY A 593 -30.88 -1.02 2.35
N ASP A 594 -31.23 0.09 1.72
CA ASP A 594 -32.56 0.32 1.18
C ASP A 594 -32.68 -0.21 -0.26
N SER A 595 -33.44 -1.30 -0.43
CA SER A 595 -33.69 -1.94 -1.73
C SER A 595 -34.39 -1.01 -2.73
N ALA A 596 -35.24 -0.09 -2.26
CA ALA A 596 -35.95 0.85 -3.13
C ALA A 596 -35.00 1.87 -3.78
N THR A 597 -33.92 2.22 -3.07
CA THR A 597 -32.88 3.14 -3.57
C THR A 597 -31.85 2.37 -4.42
N ILE A 598 -31.21 1.35 -3.86
CA ILE A 598 -30.07 0.68 -4.53
C ILE A 598 -30.50 -0.28 -5.63
N GLY A 599 -31.72 -0.85 -5.54
CA GLY A 599 -32.25 -1.82 -6.48
C GLY A 599 -32.44 -1.30 -7.91
N ASN A 600 -32.40 0.04 -8.10
CA ASN A 600 -32.45 0.66 -9.42
C ASN A 600 -31.19 0.39 -10.27
N PHE A 601 -30.11 -0.08 -9.66
CA PHE A 601 -28.86 -0.38 -10.34
C PHE A 601 -28.74 -1.89 -10.60
N PRO A 602 -28.39 -2.32 -11.84
CA PRO A 602 -28.38 -3.74 -12.22
C PRO A 602 -27.57 -4.63 -11.28
N TYR A 603 -26.40 -4.17 -10.84
CA TYR A 603 -25.54 -4.90 -9.91
C TYR A 603 -26.22 -5.26 -8.59
N TYR A 604 -26.92 -4.30 -7.99
CA TYR A 604 -27.59 -4.48 -6.70
C TYR A 604 -28.91 -5.23 -6.84
N SER A 605 -29.65 -4.99 -7.93
CA SER A 605 -30.82 -5.79 -8.29
C SER A 605 -30.46 -7.28 -8.42
N ASP A 606 -29.36 -7.60 -9.12
CA ASP A 606 -28.85 -8.96 -9.26
C ASP A 606 -28.41 -9.56 -7.92
N PHE A 607 -27.84 -8.75 -7.01
CA PHE A 607 -27.48 -9.20 -5.66
C PHE A 607 -28.71 -9.50 -4.81
N ILE A 608 -29.72 -8.63 -4.84
CA ILE A 608 -30.98 -8.82 -4.10
C ILE A 608 -31.71 -10.06 -4.62
N ALA A 609 -31.85 -10.23 -5.93
CA ALA A 609 -32.45 -11.43 -6.52
C ALA A 609 -31.67 -12.70 -6.16
N TYR A 610 -30.33 -12.62 -6.06
CA TYR A 610 -29.51 -13.71 -5.57
C TYR A 610 -29.81 -14.05 -4.11
N THR A 611 -29.92 -13.06 -3.22
CA THR A 611 -30.22 -13.31 -1.79
C THR A 611 -31.63 -13.84 -1.58
N GLU A 612 -32.62 -13.41 -2.37
CA GLU A 612 -33.96 -14.01 -2.37
C GLU A 612 -33.92 -15.48 -2.76
N LYS A 613 -33.20 -15.83 -3.84
CA LYS A 613 -33.07 -17.21 -4.34
C LYS A 613 -32.50 -18.16 -3.29
N ILE A 614 -31.54 -17.71 -2.48
CA ILE A 614 -30.92 -18.52 -1.42
C ILE A 614 -31.60 -18.35 -0.05
N GLN A 615 -32.75 -17.67 0.02
CA GLN A 615 -33.49 -17.38 1.27
C GLN A 615 -32.67 -16.56 2.31
N ALA A 616 -31.76 -15.72 1.82
CA ALA A 616 -30.93 -14.80 2.59
C ALA A 616 -31.49 -13.36 2.67
N TYR A 617 -32.56 -13.07 1.93
CA TYR A 617 -33.27 -11.79 2.01
C TYR A 617 -34.09 -11.69 3.30
N LYS A 618 -33.98 -10.56 3.99
CA LYS A 618 -34.71 -10.25 5.22
C LYS A 618 -35.21 -8.81 5.21
N SER A 619 -36.40 -8.56 5.72
CA SER A 619 -36.85 -7.19 5.98
C SER A 619 -36.38 -6.72 7.35
N ALA A 620 -35.95 -5.47 7.49
CA ALA A 620 -35.60 -4.90 8.80
C ALA A 620 -36.78 -4.94 9.79
N TRP A 621 -38.02 -4.93 9.31
CA TRP A 621 -39.23 -5.15 10.14
C TRP A 621 -39.22 -6.47 10.91
N GLU A 622 -38.53 -7.51 10.43
CA GLU A 622 -38.39 -8.79 11.15
C GLU A 622 -37.59 -8.65 12.45
N PHE A 623 -36.86 -7.54 12.63
CA PHE A 623 -35.92 -7.32 13.74
C PHE A 623 -36.22 -6.08 14.60
N ILE A 624 -37.20 -5.25 14.20
CA ILE A 624 -37.56 -3.97 14.86
C ILE A 624 -38.58 -4.17 16.01
N ASN A 625 -39.00 -5.40 16.30
CA ASN A 625 -39.88 -5.71 17.44
C ASN A 625 -39.27 -5.36 18.81
#